data_AF-W1WD19-F1
#
_entry.id   AF-W1WD19-F1
#
_cell.length_a   1.000
_cell.length_b   1.000
_cell.length_c   1.000
_cell.angle_alpha   90.00
_cell.angle_beta   90.00
_cell.angle_gamma   90.00
#
_symmetry.space_group_name_H-M   'P 1'
#
loop_
_entity.id
_entity.type
_entity.pdbx_description
1 polymer ?
#
loop_
_entity_poly.entity_id
_entity_poly.type
_entity_poly.pdbx_seq_one_letter_code
_entity_poly.pdbx_strand_id
1 'polypeptide(L)'
;DEEGLEIIRHSCAHLLGHAIKQLWPHTKMAIGPVIDNGFYYDVDLDRTLTQEDVEALEKRMHELAEKNYDVIKKKVSWHEARETFANRGESYKVSILDENIAHDDKPGLYFHEEYVDMCRGPHVPNMRFCHHFKLMKTA
;
A
#
# COMPACT_ATOMS: atom_id res chain seq x y z
N ASP A 1 -15.42 -9.24 12.37
CA ASP A 1 -14.70 -9.99 13.43
C ASP A 1 -13.28 -9.42 13.51
N GLU A 2 -12.44 -10.01 14.35
CA GLU A 2 -11.05 -9.57 14.54
C GLU A 2 -10.21 -9.72 13.28
N GLU A 3 -10.34 -10.84 12.57
CA GLU A 3 -9.71 -11.07 11.26
C GLU A 3 -10.11 -10.00 10.23
N GLY A 4 -11.39 -9.61 10.21
CA GLY A 4 -11.88 -8.52 9.37
C GLY A 4 -11.23 -7.17 9.68
N LEU A 5 -10.90 -6.88 10.95
CA LEU A 5 -10.19 -5.65 11.32
C LEU A 5 -8.74 -5.68 10.83
N GLU A 6 -8.06 -6.80 10.90
CA GLU A 6 -6.71 -6.95 10.33
C GLU A 6 -6.72 -6.71 8.82
N ILE A 7 -7.71 -7.25 8.11
CA ILE A 7 -7.87 -7.06 6.66
C ILE A 7 -8.12 -5.58 6.32
N ILE A 8 -8.96 -4.89 7.10
CA ILE A 8 -9.21 -3.46 6.94
C ILE A 8 -7.92 -2.67 7.17
N ARG A 9 -7.19 -2.94 8.27
CA ARG A 9 -5.92 -2.26 8.57
C ARG A 9 -4.88 -2.48 7.47
N HIS A 10 -4.77 -3.69 6.95
CA HIS A 10 -3.87 -4.01 5.85
C HIS A 10 -4.25 -3.23 4.58
N SER A 11 -5.55 -3.12 4.31
CA SER A 11 -6.05 -2.34 3.17
C SER A 11 -5.85 -0.84 3.34
N CYS A 12 -5.92 -0.32 4.58
CA CYS A 12 -5.56 1.05 4.88
C CYS A 12 -4.05 1.31 4.68
N ALA A 13 -3.17 0.32 4.89
CA ALA A 13 -1.75 0.45 4.54
C ALA A 13 -1.57 0.66 3.03
N HIS A 14 -2.24 -0.12 2.18
CA HIS A 14 -2.19 0.10 0.73
C HIS A 14 -2.84 1.44 0.31
N LEU A 15 -3.93 1.86 0.98
CA LEU A 15 -4.54 3.17 0.76
C LEU A 15 -3.57 4.32 1.10
N LEU A 16 -2.80 4.18 2.18
CA LEU A 16 -1.74 5.10 2.54
C LEU A 16 -0.67 5.16 1.43
N GLY A 17 -0.23 4.01 0.92
CA GLY A 17 0.69 3.96 -0.20
C GLY A 17 0.15 4.62 -1.47
N HIS A 18 -1.12 4.40 -1.80
CA HIS A 18 -1.80 5.05 -2.91
C HIS A 18 -1.80 6.58 -2.74
N ALA A 19 -2.20 7.09 -1.57
CA ALA A 19 -2.21 8.52 -1.30
C ALA A 19 -0.80 9.14 -1.37
N ILE A 20 0.21 8.46 -0.81
CA ILE A 20 1.62 8.87 -0.91
C ILE A 20 2.04 8.99 -2.36
N LYS A 21 1.76 8.00 -3.22
CA LYS A 21 2.15 8.06 -4.64
C LYS A 21 1.43 9.14 -5.44
N GLN A 22 0.25 9.59 -5.02
CA GLN A 22 -0.44 10.71 -5.67
C GLN A 22 0.09 12.07 -5.21
N LEU A 23 0.47 12.22 -3.94
CA LEU A 23 1.03 13.47 -3.42
C LEU A 23 2.52 13.61 -3.74
N TRP A 24 3.27 12.51 -3.66
CA TRP A 24 4.72 12.45 -3.84
C TRP A 24 5.10 11.26 -4.76
N PRO A 25 4.96 11.42 -6.10
CA PRO A 25 5.11 10.31 -7.05
C PRO A 25 6.49 9.64 -7.09
N HIS A 26 7.52 10.32 -6.62
CA HIS A 26 8.90 9.81 -6.60
C HIS A 26 9.27 9.07 -5.31
N THR A 27 8.41 9.09 -4.29
CA THR A 27 8.61 8.32 -3.06
C THR A 27 8.67 6.83 -3.37
N LYS A 28 9.63 6.11 -2.80
CA LYS A 28 9.72 4.66 -2.97
C LYS A 28 9.07 3.97 -1.79
N MET A 29 8.27 2.94 -2.07
CA MET A 29 7.51 2.18 -1.10
C MET A 29 8.31 0.95 -0.67
N ALA A 30 8.50 0.72 0.63
CA ALA A 30 9.17 -0.46 1.14
C ALA A 30 8.16 -1.50 1.69
N ILE A 31 7.89 -1.46 3.00
CA ILE A 31 7.00 -2.42 3.69
C ILE A 31 5.86 -1.69 4.40
N GLY A 32 4.67 -2.28 4.40
CA GLY A 32 3.50 -1.73 5.08
C GLY A 32 2.69 -2.78 5.82
N PRO A 33 3.19 -3.32 6.94
CA PRO A 33 2.51 -4.36 7.69
C PRO A 33 1.42 -3.79 8.63
N VAL A 34 0.54 -4.69 9.07
CA VAL A 34 -0.37 -4.45 10.20
C VAL A 34 0.40 -4.65 11.51
N ILE A 35 0.02 -3.88 12.53
CA ILE A 35 0.46 -4.02 13.92
C ILE A 35 -0.78 -4.11 14.83
N ASP A 36 -0.61 -4.54 16.09
CA ASP A 36 -1.71 -4.84 17.02
C ASP A 36 -2.87 -3.82 17.01
N ASN A 37 -2.57 -2.53 16.91
CA ASN A 37 -3.55 -1.46 16.94
C ASN A 37 -3.51 -0.53 15.71
N GLY A 38 -2.97 -0.98 14.58
CA GLY A 38 -2.92 -0.13 13.39
C GLY A 38 -2.13 -0.71 12.24
N PHE A 39 -1.54 0.18 11.47
CA PHE A 39 -0.67 -0.11 10.33
C PHE A 39 0.37 1.00 10.22
N TYR A 40 1.48 0.72 9.55
CA TYR A 40 2.44 1.73 9.15
C TYR A 40 2.92 1.46 7.73
N TYR A 41 3.68 2.39 7.15
CA TYR A 41 4.34 2.18 5.87
C TYR A 41 5.72 2.84 5.89
N ASP A 42 6.76 2.04 5.69
CA ASP A 42 8.12 2.53 5.50
C ASP A 42 8.29 3.03 4.07
N VAL A 43 8.71 4.28 3.93
CA VAL A 43 8.88 4.95 2.64
C VAL A 43 10.18 5.72 2.58
N ASP A 44 10.76 5.77 1.39
CA ASP A 44 11.93 6.58 1.07
C ASP A 44 11.48 7.86 0.39
N LEU A 45 11.43 8.93 1.17
CA LEU A 45 11.07 10.29 0.79
C LEU A 45 12.27 11.20 1.05
N ASP A 46 12.53 12.13 0.14
CA ASP A 46 13.68 13.04 0.15
C ASP A 46 13.62 14.13 1.23
N ARG A 47 12.54 14.18 2.00
CA ARG A 47 12.30 15.15 3.07
C ARG A 47 11.53 14.52 4.23
N THR A 48 11.66 15.12 5.41
CA THR A 48 10.81 14.81 6.55
C THR A 48 9.41 15.39 6.33
N LEU A 49 8.38 14.62 6.68
CA LEU A 49 6.99 15.08 6.65
C LEU A 49 6.71 16.02 7.82
N THR A 50 6.04 17.14 7.54
CA THR A 50 5.50 18.04 8.58
C THR A 50 4.13 17.58 9.05
N GLN A 51 3.58 18.23 10.08
CA GLN A 51 2.22 17.95 10.54
C GLN A 51 1.18 18.26 9.45
N GLU A 52 1.38 19.34 8.69
CA GLU A 52 0.54 19.72 7.56
C GLU A 52 0.59 18.68 6.43
N ASP A 53 1.76 18.08 6.19
CA ASP A 53 1.87 16.98 5.21
C ASP A 53 1.07 15.75 5.66
N VAL A 54 1.09 15.41 6.96
CA VAL A 54 0.31 14.30 7.52
C VAL A 54 -1.20 14.57 7.41
N GLU A 55 -1.64 15.81 7.65
CA GLU A 55 -3.03 16.22 7.48
C GLU A 55 -3.48 16.17 6.01
N ALA A 56 -2.63 16.64 5.09
CA ALA A 56 -2.89 16.56 3.66
C ALA A 56 -2.97 15.10 3.19
N LEU A 57 -2.09 14.24 3.72
CA LEU A 57 -2.07 12.81 3.42
C LEU A 57 -3.31 12.10 3.92
N GLU A 58 -3.72 12.33 5.18
CA GLU A 58 -4.95 11.76 5.74
C GLU A 58 -6.18 12.21 4.96
N LYS A 59 -6.27 13.51 4.64
CA LYS A 59 -7.34 14.05 3.80
C LYS A 59 -7.37 13.32 2.46
N ARG A 60 -6.21 13.12 1.82
CA ARG A 60 -6.15 12.44 0.53
C ARG A 60 -6.58 10.98 0.62
N MET A 61 -6.19 10.27 1.68
CA MET A 61 -6.66 8.91 1.93
C MET A 61 -8.19 8.85 2.07
N HIS A 62 -8.80 9.80 2.78
CA HIS A 62 -10.26 9.84 2.92
C HIS A 62 -10.93 10.10 1.57
N GLU A 63 -10.44 11.07 0.77
CA GLU A 63 -10.95 11.32 -0.58
C GLU A 63 -10.90 10.07 -1.47
N LEU A 64 -9.81 9.28 -1.37
CA LEU A 64 -9.67 8.02 -2.10
C LEU A 64 -10.62 6.93 -1.60
N ALA A 65 -10.81 6.81 -0.28
CA ALA A 65 -11.74 5.84 0.30
C ALA A 65 -13.20 6.12 -0.12
N GLU A 66 -13.60 7.40 -0.14
CA GLU A 66 -14.94 7.85 -0.54
C GLU A 66 -15.32 7.51 -1.99
N LYS A 67 -14.33 7.24 -2.85
CA LYS A 67 -14.60 6.74 -4.21
C LYS A 67 -15.21 5.34 -4.24
N ASN A 68 -15.11 4.57 -3.15
CA ASN A 68 -15.67 3.22 -3.04
C ASN A 68 -15.25 2.29 -4.20
N TYR A 69 -14.00 2.41 -4.66
CA TYR A 69 -13.49 1.59 -5.76
C TYR A 69 -13.22 0.15 -5.33
N ASP A 70 -13.24 -0.77 -6.29
CA ASP A 70 -12.89 -2.17 -6.08
C ASP A 70 -11.38 -2.37 -6.00
N VAL A 71 -10.94 -3.22 -5.06
CA VAL A 71 -9.55 -3.65 -4.97
C VAL A 71 -9.39 -4.93 -5.77
N ILE A 72 -8.66 -4.85 -6.88
CA ILE A 72 -8.54 -5.96 -7.82
C ILE A 72 -7.28 -6.75 -7.50
N LYS A 73 -7.42 -8.01 -7.09
CA LYS A 73 -6.29 -8.93 -6.88
C LYS A 73 -5.97 -9.69 -8.17
N LYS A 74 -4.70 -9.69 -8.56
CA LYS A 74 -4.18 -10.58 -9.62
C LYS A 74 -3.02 -11.40 -9.08
N LYS A 75 -3.06 -12.71 -9.30
CA LYS A 75 -1.92 -13.60 -9.09
C LYS A 75 -1.11 -13.60 -10.38
N VAL A 76 0.13 -13.14 -10.31
CA VAL A 76 1.00 -12.94 -11.47
C VAL A 76 2.25 -13.81 -11.36
N SER A 77 3.01 -13.94 -12.44
CA SER A 77 4.33 -14.56 -12.35
C SER A 77 5.28 -13.67 -11.55
N TRP A 78 6.31 -14.27 -10.95
CA TRP A 78 7.38 -13.51 -10.31
C TRP A 78 7.99 -12.44 -11.26
N HIS A 79 8.20 -12.79 -12.53
CA HIS A 79 8.77 -11.89 -13.53
C HIS A 79 7.87 -10.67 -13.78
N GLU A 80 6.57 -10.90 -13.97
CA GLU A 80 5.59 -9.83 -14.17
C GLU A 80 5.48 -8.90 -12.94
N ALA A 81 5.53 -9.45 -11.72
CA ALA A 81 5.57 -8.65 -10.50
C ALA A 81 6.82 -7.76 -10.46
N ARG A 82 7.99 -8.34 -10.75
CA ARG A 82 9.26 -7.61 -10.75
C ARG A 82 9.30 -6.52 -11.80
N GLU A 83 8.88 -6.80 -13.02
CA GLU A 83 8.79 -5.79 -14.09
C GLU A 83 7.82 -4.67 -13.72
N THR A 84 6.67 -4.99 -13.10
CA THR A 84 5.71 -4.01 -12.62
C THR A 84 6.36 -3.00 -11.68
N PHE A 85 7.12 -3.46 -10.68
CA PHE A 85 7.77 -2.57 -9.73
C PHE A 85 9.01 -1.87 -10.29
N ALA A 86 9.78 -2.54 -11.16
CA ALA A 86 10.91 -1.91 -11.86
C ALA A 86 10.46 -0.74 -12.74
N ASN A 87 9.39 -0.92 -13.53
CA ASN A 87 8.82 0.12 -14.39
C ASN A 87 8.25 1.31 -13.60
N ARG A 88 7.87 1.07 -12.33
CA ARG A 88 7.38 2.11 -11.41
C ARG A 88 8.49 2.77 -10.58
N GLY A 89 9.75 2.34 -10.75
CA GLY A 89 10.89 2.85 -9.98
C GLY A 89 10.92 2.41 -8.51
N GLU A 90 10.18 1.36 -8.14
CA GLU A 90 10.03 0.86 -6.77
C GLU A 90 11.17 -0.10 -6.40
N SER A 91 12.38 0.44 -6.23
CA SER A 91 13.59 -0.37 -6.04
C SER A 91 13.53 -1.31 -4.83
N TYR A 92 12.92 -0.89 -3.71
CA TYR A 92 12.76 -1.74 -2.53
C TYR A 92 11.86 -2.95 -2.80
N LYS A 93 10.76 -2.76 -3.55
CA LYS A 93 9.87 -3.86 -3.94
C LYS A 93 10.57 -4.86 -4.86
N VAL A 94 11.42 -4.36 -5.77
CA VAL A 94 12.27 -5.22 -6.62
C VAL A 94 13.23 -6.05 -5.76
N SER A 95 13.93 -5.44 -4.80
CA SER A 95 14.80 -6.18 -3.87
C SER A 95 14.04 -7.25 -3.08
N ILE A 96 12.84 -6.95 -2.56
CA ILE A 96 12.03 -7.93 -1.84
C ILE A 96 11.66 -9.13 -2.73
N LEU A 97 11.33 -8.90 -4.00
CA LEU A 97 11.08 -9.98 -4.96
C LEU A 97 12.34 -10.81 -5.22
N ASP A 98 13.48 -10.17 -5.41
CA ASP A 98 14.76 -10.81 -5.71
C ASP A 98 15.30 -11.64 -4.53
N GLU A 99 15.08 -11.17 -3.29
CA GLU A 99 15.71 -11.74 -2.10
C GLU A 99 14.78 -12.63 -1.26
N ASN A 100 13.46 -12.41 -1.32
CA ASN A 100 12.53 -13.03 -0.37
C ASN A 100 11.40 -13.84 -1.02
N ILE A 101 11.30 -13.85 -2.35
CA ILE A 101 10.23 -14.54 -3.07
C ILE A 101 10.85 -15.51 -4.08
N ALA A 102 10.43 -16.77 -4.03
CA ALA A 102 10.89 -17.79 -4.97
C ALA A 102 10.44 -17.47 -6.40
N HIS A 103 11.30 -17.72 -7.39
CA HIS A 103 11.04 -17.40 -8.80
C HIS A 103 9.85 -18.16 -9.42
N ASP A 104 9.46 -19.30 -8.84
CA ASP A 104 8.31 -20.11 -9.26
C ASP A 104 7.01 -19.76 -8.49
N ASP A 105 7.08 -18.84 -7.51
CA ASP A 105 5.91 -18.35 -6.80
C ASP A 105 5.05 -17.43 -7.69
N LYS A 106 3.82 -17.18 -7.22
CA LYS A 106 2.85 -16.29 -7.86
C LYS A 106 2.48 -15.17 -6.89
N PRO A 107 3.23 -14.05 -6.86
CA PRO A 107 2.90 -12.90 -6.04
C PRO A 107 1.49 -12.38 -6.32
N GLY A 108 0.82 -11.90 -5.26
CA GLY A 108 -0.46 -11.20 -5.41
C GLY A 108 -0.23 -9.72 -5.59
N LEU A 109 -0.60 -9.18 -6.75
CA LEU A 109 -0.70 -7.74 -6.98
C LEU A 109 -2.11 -7.27 -6.65
N TYR A 110 -2.22 -6.23 -5.84
CA TYR A 110 -3.46 -5.59 -5.46
C TYR A 110 -3.51 -4.21 -6.11
N PHE A 111 -4.47 -4.04 -7.01
CA PHE A 111 -4.67 -2.81 -7.77
C PHE A 111 -5.72 -1.95 -7.09
N HIS A 112 -5.35 -0.71 -6.81
CA HIS A 112 -6.15 0.36 -6.25
C HIS A 112 -6.20 1.48 -7.28
N GLU A 113 -7.17 1.40 -8.21
CA GLU A 113 -7.19 2.26 -9.40
C GLU A 113 -5.86 2.20 -10.17
N GLU A 114 -5.11 3.30 -10.28
CA GLU A 114 -3.81 3.37 -10.94
C GLU A 114 -2.62 2.92 -10.06
N TYR A 115 -2.85 2.80 -8.76
CA TYR A 115 -1.84 2.32 -7.82
C TYR A 115 -1.85 0.79 -7.75
N VAL A 116 -0.67 0.21 -7.60
CA VAL A 116 -0.51 -1.24 -7.40
C VAL A 116 0.54 -1.47 -6.34
N ASP A 117 0.25 -2.44 -5.47
CA ASP A 117 1.17 -2.94 -4.45
C ASP A 117 1.14 -4.47 -4.41
N MET A 118 2.13 -5.08 -3.75
CA MET A 118 2.22 -6.51 -3.56
C MET A 118 2.22 -6.89 -2.08
N CYS A 119 1.50 -7.95 -1.76
CA CYS A 119 1.53 -8.56 -0.44
C CYS A 119 0.97 -9.99 -0.50
N ARG A 120 0.95 -10.68 0.63
CA ARG A 120 0.26 -11.98 0.76
C ARG A 120 -1.26 -11.82 0.85
N GLY A 121 -1.72 -10.74 1.49
CA GLY A 121 -3.13 -10.44 1.77
C GLY A 121 -3.71 -11.29 2.90
N PRO A 122 -5.06 -11.36 3.03
CA PRO A 122 -6.04 -10.74 2.14
C PRO A 122 -6.21 -9.22 2.32
N HIS A 123 -6.98 -8.63 1.42
CA HIS A 123 -7.44 -7.24 1.44
C HIS A 123 -8.96 -7.18 1.33
N VAL A 124 -9.54 -6.04 1.68
CA VAL A 124 -10.95 -5.75 1.44
C VAL A 124 -11.23 -5.82 -0.07
N PRO A 125 -12.42 -6.28 -0.49
CA PRO A 125 -12.77 -6.31 -1.91
C PRO A 125 -13.07 -4.92 -2.47
N ASN A 126 -13.36 -3.95 -1.62
CA ASN A 126 -13.78 -2.59 -2.00
C ASN A 126 -13.43 -1.59 -0.90
N MET A 127 -13.08 -0.35 -1.27
CA MET A 127 -12.64 0.66 -0.31
C MET A 127 -13.73 1.20 0.62
N ARG A 128 -15.00 0.83 0.40
CA ARG A 128 -16.11 1.13 1.32
C ARG A 128 -15.94 0.58 2.74
N PHE A 129 -14.99 -0.32 2.95
CA PHE A 129 -14.67 -0.86 4.27
C PHE A 129 -13.61 -0.02 5.01
N CYS A 130 -13.02 0.98 4.35
CA CYS A 130 -11.89 1.75 4.85
C CYS A 130 -12.20 3.25 5.02
N HIS A 131 -13.41 3.63 5.47
CA HIS A 131 -13.73 5.05 5.73
C HIS A 131 -13.25 5.55 7.09
N HIS A 132 -13.04 4.64 8.05
CA HIS A 132 -12.78 4.99 9.44
C HIS A 132 -11.36 4.63 9.82
N PHE A 133 -10.43 5.56 9.62
CA PHE A 133 -9.04 5.48 10.05
C PHE A 133 -8.55 6.86 10.49
N LYS A 134 -7.37 6.90 11.11
CA LYS A 134 -6.69 8.13 11.51
C LYS A 134 -5.17 7.93 11.34
N LEU A 135 -4.48 8.89 10.75
CA LEU A 135 -3.01 8.90 10.77
C LEU A 135 -2.54 9.51 12.08
N MET A 136 -1.61 8.83 12.74
CA MET A 136 -1.19 9.18 14.10
C MET A 136 0.05 10.07 14.11
N LYS A 137 1.18 9.52 13.67
CA LYS A 137 2.48 10.22 13.66
C LYS A 137 3.42 9.55 12.67
N THR A 138 4.43 10.29 12.25
CA THR A 138 5.64 9.73 11.67
C THR A 138 6.55 9.19 12.77
N ALA A 139 7.39 8.22 12.43
CA ALA A 139 8.33 7.57 13.34
C ALA A 139 9.77 7.87 12.90
#